data_AF-A0A2W4KEV2-F1
#
_entry.id   AF-A0A2W4KEV2-F1
#
_cell.length_a   1.000
_cell.length_b   1.000
_cell.length_c   1.000
_cell.angle_alpha   90.00
_cell.angle_beta   90.00
_cell.angle_gamma   90.00
#
_symmetry.space_group_name_H-M   'P 1'
#
loop_
_entity.id
_entity.type
_entity.pdbx_description
1 polymer ?
#
loop_
_entity_poly.entity_id
_entity_poly.type
_entity_poly.pdbx_seq_one_letter_code
_entity_poly.pdbx_strand_id
1 'polypeptide(L)'
;FFDDIEINYRLSKEGYKFLYCPEAKIWHRLEESFLDFYRHMIKYGGGAAKMTKYYKRIPRLYVHLSVSYLLYTLALIPLLFWSRIFILPYTLVLLLATAVFVENRKKTKSLISLWVYPLVFGHPLMYGWGFIREMLRK
;
A
#
# COMPACT_ATOMS: atom_id res chain seq x y z
N PHE A 1 -11.57 5.23 -7.99
CA PHE A 1 -10.19 4.79 -7.64
C PHE A 1 -9.49 4.08 -8.78
N PHE A 2 -10.19 3.40 -9.69
CA PHE A 2 -9.60 2.95 -10.95
C PHE A 2 -9.41 4.13 -11.93
N ASP A 3 -10.36 5.07 -11.89
CA ASP A 3 -10.53 6.15 -12.86
C ASP A 3 -9.30 7.07 -12.98
N ASP A 4 -8.70 7.47 -11.84
CA ASP A 4 -7.52 8.35 -11.85
C ASP A 4 -6.28 7.67 -12.46
N ILE A 5 -6.06 6.40 -12.12
CA ILE A 5 -4.93 5.61 -12.64
C ILE A 5 -5.12 5.38 -14.14
N GLU A 6 -6.35 5.11 -14.55
CA GLU A 6 -6.73 4.91 -15.94
C GLU A 6 -6.54 6.18 -16.78
N ILE A 7 -7.06 7.33 -16.34
CA ILE A 7 -6.88 8.62 -17.03
C ILE A 7 -5.40 8.93 -17.18
N ASN A 8 -4.62 8.79 -16.10
CA ASN A 8 -3.19 9.05 -16.14
C ASN A 8 -2.48 8.13 -17.13
N TYR A 9 -2.89 6.86 -17.20
CA TYR A 9 -2.35 5.92 -18.17
C TYR A 9 -2.68 6.32 -19.61
N ARG A 10 -3.94 6.66 -19.91
CA ARG A 10 -4.37 7.09 -21.24
C ARG A 10 -3.64 8.35 -21.70
N LEU A 11 -3.58 9.37 -20.85
CA LEU A 11 -2.84 10.60 -21.13
C LEU A 11 -1.35 10.33 -21.36
N SER A 12 -0.73 9.47 -20.54
CA SER A 12 0.67 9.07 -20.75
C SER A 12 0.89 8.36 -22.09
N LYS A 13 -0.07 7.53 -22.50
CA LYS A 13 0.00 6.78 -23.77
C LYS A 13 -0.10 7.68 -25.00
N GLU A 14 -0.89 8.74 -24.91
CA GLU A 14 -1.02 9.79 -25.94
C GLU A 14 0.16 10.78 -25.95
N GLY A 15 1.17 10.59 -25.08
CA GLY A 15 2.38 11.42 -25.05
C GLY A 15 2.27 12.72 -24.25
N TYR A 16 1.17 12.93 -23.51
CA TYR A 16 1.05 14.07 -22.61
C TYR A 16 2.05 13.99 -21.45
N LYS A 17 2.52 15.15 -21.00
CA LYS A 17 3.41 15.29 -19.85
C LYS A 17 2.65 15.84 -18.65
N PHE A 18 2.91 15.29 -17.48
CA PHE A 18 2.37 15.78 -16.22
C PHE A 18 3.32 16.81 -15.63
N LEU A 19 2.82 18.03 -15.42
CA LEU A 19 3.56 19.10 -14.77
C LEU A 19 3.22 19.12 -13.28
N TYR A 20 4.24 19.09 -12.43
CA TYR A 20 4.09 19.23 -10.99
C TYR A 20 4.26 20.70 -10.61
N CYS A 21 3.23 21.31 -10.03
CA CYS A 21 3.28 22.67 -9.51
C CYS A 21 3.43 22.64 -7.99
N PRO A 22 4.65 22.86 -7.44
CA PRO A 22 4.89 22.77 -5.99
C PRO A 22 4.19 23.88 -5.19
N GLU A 23 3.82 24.99 -5.82
CA GLU A 23 3.16 26.13 -5.18
C GLU A 23 1.63 25.92 -5.05
N ALA A 24 1.06 24.97 -5.79
CA ALA A 24 -0.37 24.67 -5.72
C ALA A 24 -0.71 24.03 -4.37
N LYS A 25 -1.51 24.75 -3.56
CA LYS A 25 -1.98 24.27 -2.24
C LYS A 25 -3.45 23.92 -2.33
N ILE A 26 -3.77 22.70 -1.89
CA ILE A 26 -5.15 22.20 -1.79
C ILE A 26 -5.35 21.59 -0.41
N TRP A 27 -6.55 21.79 0.14
CA TRP A 27 -6.94 21.22 1.43
C TRP A 27 -7.58 19.86 1.19
N HIS A 28 -6.91 18.80 1.62
CA HIS A 28 -7.44 17.45 1.58
C HIS A 28 -8.03 17.05 2.94
N ARG A 29 -9.20 16.43 2.90
CA ARG A 29 -9.71 15.68 4.05
C ARG A 29 -8.90 14.39 4.16
N LEU A 30 -8.28 14.19 5.32
CA LEU A 30 -7.60 12.95 5.67
C LEU A 30 -8.61 11.94 6.22
N GLU A 31 -8.29 10.65 6.13
CA GLU A 31 -9.08 9.61 6.76
C GLU A 31 -9.07 9.80 8.29
N GLU A 32 -10.24 9.69 8.90
CA GLU A 32 -10.43 9.92 10.33
C GLU A 32 -10.09 8.68 11.18
N SER A 33 -9.96 7.50 10.56
CA SER A 33 -9.73 6.23 11.26
C SER A 33 -8.87 5.22 10.50
N PHE A 34 -8.24 4.30 11.24
CA PHE A 34 -7.52 3.16 10.65
C PHE A 34 -8.41 2.29 9.76
N LEU A 35 -9.68 2.12 10.13
CA LEU A 35 -10.62 1.30 9.38
C LEU A 35 -10.91 1.91 8.01
N ASP A 36 -11.08 3.24 7.95
CA ASP A 36 -11.32 3.93 6.70
C ASP A 36 -10.08 3.93 5.82
N PHE A 37 -8.90 4.13 6.43
CA PHE A 37 -7.62 3.96 5.74
C PHE A 37 -7.50 2.55 5.11
N TYR A 38 -7.77 1.49 5.87
CA TYR A 38 -7.70 0.12 5.35
C TYR A 38 -8.74 -0.16 4.26
N ARG A 39 -9.97 0.35 4.40
CA ARG A 39 -10.99 0.28 3.35
C ARG A 39 -10.51 0.98 2.08
N HIS A 40 -9.83 2.12 2.20
CA HIS A 40 -9.24 2.80 1.06
C HIS A 40 -8.11 1.96 0.43
N MET A 41 -7.23 1.37 1.23
CA MET A 41 -6.16 0.50 0.70
C MET A 41 -6.71 -0.71 -0.06
N ILE A 42 -7.79 -1.32 0.42
CA ILE A 42 -8.49 -2.39 -0.32
C ILE A 42 -9.03 -1.86 -1.66
N LYS A 43 -9.63 -0.66 -1.69
CA LYS A 43 -10.12 -0.05 -2.94
C LYS A 43 -8.98 0.26 -3.91
N TYR A 44 -7.83 0.75 -3.41
CA TYR A 44 -6.65 1.00 -4.25
C TYR A 44 -6.08 -0.28 -4.84
N GLY A 45 -5.94 -1.35 -4.05
CA GLY A 45 -5.54 -2.66 -4.53
C GLY A 45 -6.48 -3.18 -5.62
N GLY A 46 -7.79 -3.05 -5.41
CA GLY A 46 -8.80 -3.41 -6.42
C GLY A 46 -8.69 -2.57 -7.69
N GLY A 47 -8.42 -1.27 -7.58
CA GLY A 47 -8.17 -0.40 -8.74
C GLY A 47 -6.97 -0.87 -9.58
N ALA A 48 -5.88 -1.28 -8.93
CA ALA A 48 -4.71 -1.83 -9.62
C ALA A 48 -5.01 -3.17 -10.31
N ALA A 49 -5.85 -4.02 -9.71
CA ALA A 49 -6.29 -5.28 -10.33
C ALA A 49 -7.14 -5.02 -11.59
N LYS A 50 -8.10 -4.09 -11.54
CA LYS A 50 -8.89 -3.67 -12.71
C LYS A 50 -8.00 -3.14 -13.83
N MET A 51 -7.01 -2.32 -13.50
CA MET A 51 -6.02 -1.82 -14.45
C MET A 51 -5.24 -2.95 -15.12
N THR A 52 -4.82 -3.94 -14.33
CA THR A 52 -4.10 -5.11 -14.83
C THR A 52 -4.98 -5.93 -15.78
N LYS A 53 -6.26 -6.13 -15.44
CA LYS A 53 -7.23 -6.85 -16.28
C LYS A 53 -7.54 -6.12 -17.59
N TYR A 54 -7.85 -4.83 -17.52
CA TYR A 54 -8.32 -4.06 -18.67
C TYR A 54 -7.19 -3.82 -19.69
N TYR A 55 -6.00 -3.44 -19.21
CA TYR A 55 -4.89 -3.06 -20.08
C TYR A 55 -3.81 -4.15 -20.22
N LYS A 56 -4.02 -5.35 -19.63
CA LYS A 56 -3.10 -6.50 -19.65
C LYS A 56 -1.65 -6.15 -19.29
N ARG A 57 -1.45 -5.14 -18.44
CA ARG A 57 -0.12 -4.64 -18.06
C ARG A 57 0.26 -5.16 -16.69
N ILE A 58 1.51 -5.58 -16.56
CA ILE A 58 2.10 -5.96 -15.26
C ILE A 58 1.97 -4.78 -14.29
N PRO A 59 1.37 -4.98 -13.11
CA PRO A 59 1.19 -3.91 -12.16
C PRO A 59 2.54 -3.39 -11.64
N ARG A 60 2.54 -2.19 -11.06
CA ARG A 60 3.76 -1.59 -10.50
C ARG A 60 4.42 -2.54 -9.49
N LEU A 61 5.75 -2.47 -9.34
CA LEU A 61 6.52 -3.28 -8.37
C LEU A 61 5.88 -3.31 -6.97
N TYR A 62 5.34 -2.17 -6.53
CA TYR A 62 4.61 -2.05 -5.27
C TYR A 62 3.49 -3.10 -5.10
N VAL A 63 2.72 -3.38 -6.15
CA VAL A 63 1.63 -4.35 -6.12
C VAL A 63 2.17 -5.76 -5.86
N HIS A 64 3.25 -6.14 -6.54
CA HIS A 64 3.90 -7.42 -6.33
C HIS A 64 4.41 -7.54 -4.89
N LEU A 65 5.07 -6.49 -4.37
CA LEU A 65 5.52 -6.47 -2.98
C LEU A 65 4.36 -6.61 -1.99
N SER A 66 3.24 -5.92 -2.19
CA SER A 66 2.06 -6.01 -1.31
C SER A 66 1.42 -7.41 -1.35
N VAL A 67 1.26 -8.00 -2.55
CA VAL A 67 0.70 -9.35 -2.71
C VAL A 67 1.63 -10.40 -2.10
N SER A 68 2.93 -10.32 -2.38
CA SER A 68 3.93 -11.21 -1.78
C SER A 68 3.96 -11.08 -0.26
N TYR A 69 3.88 -9.86 0.27
CA TYR A 69 3.82 -9.62 1.71
C TYR A 69 2.57 -10.25 2.33
N LEU A 70 1.40 -10.11 1.70
CA LEU A 70 0.17 -10.77 2.16
C LEU A 70 0.30 -12.30 2.17
N LEU A 71 0.74 -12.89 1.06
CA LEU A 71 0.90 -14.35 0.96
C LEU A 71 1.93 -14.87 1.96
N TYR A 72 3.04 -14.15 2.12
CA TYR A 72 4.06 -14.44 3.12
C TYR A 72 3.51 -14.39 4.54
N THR A 73 2.69 -13.38 4.84
CA THR A 73 2.02 -13.23 6.14
C THR A 73 1.14 -14.45 6.45
N LEU A 74 0.35 -14.90 5.47
CA LEU A 74 -0.51 -16.08 5.62
C LEU A 74 0.31 -17.37 5.78
N ALA A 75 1.46 -17.47 5.11
CA ALA A 75 2.36 -18.61 5.21
C ALA A 75 3.29 -18.56 6.44
N LEU A 76 3.32 -17.46 7.20
CA LEU A 76 4.29 -17.29 8.27
C LEU A 76 4.16 -18.36 9.35
N ILE A 77 2.93 -18.67 9.80
CA ILE A 77 2.67 -19.66 10.84
C ILE A 77 3.28 -21.03 10.49
N PRO A 78 2.96 -21.66 9.34
CA PRO A 78 3.58 -22.93 8.97
C PRO A 78 5.10 -22.82 8.79
N LEU A 79 5.61 -21.71 8.25
CA LEU A 79 7.05 -21.50 8.08
C LEU A 79 7.79 -21.43 9.43
N LEU A 80 7.18 -20.87 10.47
CA LEU A 80 7.79 -20.77 11.80
C LEU A 80 7.95 -22.14 12.49
N PHE A 81 7.15 -23.15 12.13
CA PHE A 81 7.39 -24.53 12.59
C PHE A 81 8.66 -25.13 11.97
N TRP A 82 9.02 -24.72 10.76
CA TRP A 82 10.23 -25.16 10.09
C TRP A 82 11.47 -24.46 10.64
N SER A 83 11.41 -23.12 10.77
CA SER A 83 12.53 -22.34 11.31
C SER A 83 12.11 -20.95 11.76
N ARG A 84 12.77 -20.43 12.79
CA ARG A 84 12.57 -19.05 13.26
C ARG A 84 13.14 -17.99 12.32
N ILE A 85 13.99 -18.38 11.36
CA ILE A 85 14.61 -17.42 10.41
C ILE A 85 13.56 -16.69 9.56
N PHE A 86 12.38 -17.28 9.36
CA PHE A 86 11.26 -16.66 8.64
C PHE A 86 10.65 -15.46 9.38
N ILE A 87 11.09 -15.13 10.60
CA ILE A 87 10.70 -13.86 11.23
C ILE A 87 11.51 -12.66 10.70
N LEU A 88 12.63 -12.90 10.02
CA LEU A 88 13.56 -11.85 9.60
C LEU A 88 12.93 -10.78 8.70
N PRO A 89 12.05 -11.09 7.73
CA PRO A 89 11.37 -10.02 6.97
C PRO A 89 10.50 -9.11 7.85
N TYR A 90 9.87 -9.66 8.90
CA TYR A 90 9.08 -8.86 9.84
C TYR A 90 9.94 -7.97 10.73
N THR A 91 11.15 -8.41 11.10
CA THR A 91 12.07 -7.55 11.85
C THR A 91 12.55 -6.38 10.99
N LEU A 92 12.76 -6.57 9.69
CA LEU A 92 13.07 -5.47 8.76
C LEU A 92 11.92 -4.48 8.63
N VAL A 93 10.68 -4.95 8.52
CA VAL A 93 9.49 -4.08 8.50
C VAL A 93 9.32 -3.33 9.82
N LEU A 94 9.61 -3.98 10.95
CA LEU A 94 9.60 -3.34 12.27
C LEU A 94 10.64 -2.22 12.34
N LEU A 95 11.87 -2.45 11.89
CA LEU A 95 12.91 -1.42 11.84
C LEU A 95 12.51 -0.24 10.96
N LEU A 96 11.89 -0.49 9.80
CA LEU A 96 11.34 0.56 8.94
C LEU A 96 10.24 1.36 9.67
N ALA A 97 9.28 0.66 10.30
CA ALA A 97 8.22 1.31 11.07
C ALA A 97 8.78 2.16 12.22
N THR A 98 9.82 1.68 12.90
CA THR A 98 10.51 2.44 13.95
C THR A 98 11.24 3.67 13.38
N ALA A 99 11.90 3.56 12.24
CA ALA A 99 12.54 4.71 11.59
C ALA A 99 11.51 5.80 11.23
N VAL A 100 10.38 5.40 10.63
CA VAL A 100 9.27 6.30 10.30
C VAL A 100 8.64 6.89 11.57
N PHE A 101 8.51 6.10 12.63
CA PHE A 101 8.06 6.58 13.94
C PHE A 101 8.98 7.66 14.51
N VAL A 102 10.30 7.44 14.51
CA VAL A 102 11.29 8.41 15.02
C VAL A 102 11.21 9.72 14.25
N GLU A 103 11.10 9.66 12.92
CA GLU A 103 10.95 10.86 12.09
C GLU A 103 9.63 11.60 12.41
N ASN A 104 8.51 10.88 12.49
CA ASN A 104 7.22 11.48 12.82
C ASN A 104 7.20 12.06 14.23
N ARG A 105 7.86 11.42 15.20
CA ARG A 105 7.94 11.92 16.57
C ARG A 105 8.75 13.21 16.65
N LYS A 106 9.81 13.36 15.87
CA LYS A 106 10.59 14.61 15.78
C LYS A 106 9.72 15.78 15.29
N LYS A 107 8.86 15.54 14.30
CA LYS A 107 7.98 16.57 13.71
C LYS A 107 6.77 16.90 14.57
N THR A 108 6.06 15.87 15.05
CA THR A 108 4.77 16.03 15.77
C THR A 108 4.92 16.22 17.28
N LYS A 109 6.05 15.76 17.86
CA LYS A 109 6.30 15.67 19.31
C LYS A 109 5.24 14.90 20.11
N SER A 110 4.33 14.19 19.43
CA SER A 110 3.17 13.53 20.03
C SER A 110 3.29 12.00 20.01
N LEU A 111 2.66 11.34 20.98
CA LEU A 111 2.51 9.88 21.01
C LEU A 111 1.58 9.34 19.92
N ILE A 112 0.80 10.20 19.27
CA ILE A 112 0.00 9.84 18.08
C ILE A 112 0.88 9.23 16.98
N SER A 113 2.18 9.57 16.94
CA SER A 113 3.15 8.93 16.03
C SER A 113 3.22 7.40 16.14
N LEU A 114 2.80 6.80 17.26
CA LEU A 114 2.69 5.34 17.41
C LEU A 114 1.72 4.70 16.40
N TRP A 115 0.81 5.49 15.83
CA TRP A 115 -0.13 5.02 14.80
C TRP A 115 0.57 4.56 13.52
N VAL A 116 1.85 4.92 13.33
CA VAL A 116 2.69 4.44 12.23
C VAL A 116 2.76 2.91 12.21
N TYR A 117 2.86 2.23 13.36
CA TYR A 117 3.01 0.78 13.39
C TYR A 117 1.85 0.04 12.71
N PRO A 118 0.59 0.17 13.18
CA PRO A 118 -0.52 -0.50 12.51
C PRO A 118 -0.64 -0.09 11.04
N LEU A 119 -0.38 1.19 10.68
CA LEU A 119 -0.43 1.63 9.28
C LEU A 119 0.62 0.94 8.40
N VAL A 120 1.87 0.88 8.82
CA VAL A 120 2.97 0.29 8.03
C VAL A 120 2.76 -1.21 7.84
N PHE A 121 2.34 -1.92 8.89
CA PHE A 121 2.08 -3.36 8.81
C PHE A 121 0.78 -3.67 8.05
N GLY A 122 -0.28 -2.89 8.27
CA GLY A 122 -1.61 -3.12 7.71
C GLY A 122 -1.77 -2.69 6.26
N HIS A 123 -1.09 -1.62 5.84
CA HIS A 123 -1.17 -1.07 4.48
C HIS A 123 -0.92 -2.12 3.37
N PRO A 124 0.22 -2.83 3.32
CA PRO A 124 0.48 -3.81 2.27
C PRO A 124 -0.48 -5.02 2.34
N LEU A 125 -0.95 -5.41 3.53
CA LEU A 125 -1.93 -6.50 3.67
C LEU A 125 -3.26 -6.14 3.00
N MET A 126 -3.78 -4.96 3.35
CA MET A 126 -5.09 -4.50 2.88
C MET A 126 -5.06 -4.18 1.38
N TYR A 127 -3.96 -3.60 0.91
CA TYR A 127 -3.73 -3.39 -0.52
C TYR A 127 -3.65 -4.72 -1.28
N GLY A 128 -2.80 -5.66 -0.83
CA GLY A 128 -2.64 -6.97 -1.45
C GLY A 128 -3.96 -7.75 -1.48
N TRP A 129 -4.73 -7.70 -0.39
CA TRP A 129 -6.03 -8.34 -0.29
C TRP A 129 -7.02 -7.75 -1.30
N GLY A 130 -7.10 -6.42 -1.38
CA GLY A 130 -7.92 -5.74 -2.36
C GLY A 130 -7.59 -6.13 -3.80
N PHE A 131 -6.29 -6.27 -4.11
CA PHE A 131 -5.83 -6.70 -5.42
C PHE A 131 -6.24 -8.14 -5.74
N ILE A 132 -5.93 -9.11 -4.87
CA ILE A 132 -6.26 -10.53 -5.09
C ILE A 132 -7.79 -10.70 -5.22
N ARG A 133 -8.56 -10.09 -4.31
CA ARG A 133 -10.02 -10.19 -4.32
C ARG A 133 -10.62 -9.72 -5.64
N GLU A 134 -10.15 -8.59 -6.15
CA GLU A 134 -10.65 -8.05 -7.41
C GLU A 134 -10.11 -8.83 -8.63
N MET A 135 -8.91 -9.41 -8.55
CA MET A 135 -8.39 -10.31 -9.58
C MET A 135 -9.23 -11.59 -9.72
N LEU A 136 -9.70 -12.15 -8.59
CA LEU A 136 -10.55 -13.34 -8.58
C LEU A 136 -12.00 -13.09 -8.96
N ARG A 137 -12.47 -11.84 -8.85
CA ARG A 137 -13.82 -11.46 -9.25
C ARG A 137 -13.96 -11.58 -10.77
N LYS A 138 -14.99 -12.30 -11.25
CA LYS A 138 -15.27 -12.44 -12.69
C LYS A 138 -15.64 -11.08 -13.30
#